data_AF-A0A930AD65-F1
#
_entry.id   AF-A0A930AD65-F1
#
_cell.length_a   1.000
_cell.length_b   1.000
_cell.length_c   1.000
_cell.angle_alpha   90.00
_cell.angle_beta   90.00
_cell.angle_gamma   90.00
#
_symmetry.space_group_name_H-M   'P 1'
#
loop_
_entity.id
_entity.type
_entity.pdbx_description
1 polymer ?
#
loop_
_entity_poly.entity_id
_entity_poly.type
_entity_poly.pdbx_seq_one_letter_code
_entity_poly.pdbx_strand_id
1 'polypeptide(L)' 'DVLNAALRKIANGTVDAKEFVSSDLKDTQYHVAFEDLKKEILAGHQEIAQGKVTSLADVRKEFDLD' A
#
# COMPACT_ATOMS: atom_id res chain seq x y z
N ASP A 1 0.58 13.03 11.23
CA ASP A 1 1.27 11.73 11.36
C ASP A 1 2.11 11.49 10.11
N VAL A 2 3.42 11.30 10.28
CA VAL A 2 4.41 11.16 9.21
C VAL A 2 4.14 9.91 8.37
N LEU A 3 3.68 8.82 8.99
CA LEU A 3 3.34 7.59 8.28
C LEU A 3 2.16 7.81 7.34
N ASN A 4 1.05 8.37 7.84
CA ASN A 4 -0.13 8.61 7.02
C ASN A 4 0.15 9.53 5.83
N ALA A 5 1.09 10.47 5.98
CA ALA A 5 1.55 11.29 4.87
C ALA A 5 2.36 10.48 3.84
N ALA A 6 3.22 9.55 4.28
CA ALA A 6 3.97 8.67 3.39
C ALA A 6 3.06 7.69 2.64
N LEU A 7 2.10 7.06 3.32
CA LEU A 7 1.14 6.13 2.71
C LEU A 7 0.32 6.79 1.59
N ARG A 8 -0.14 8.03 1.80
CA ARG A 8 -0.85 8.81 0.77
C ARG A 8 0.03 9.10 -0.45
N LYS A 9 1.34 9.32 -0.25
CA LYS A 9 2.30 9.54 -1.32
C LYS A 9 2.63 8.26 -2.10
N ILE A 10 2.55 7.10 -1.47
CA ILE A 10 2.70 5.83 -2.18
C ILE A 10 1.46 5.58 -3.05
N ALA A 11 0.27 5.75 -2.46
CA ALA A 11 -1.00 5.52 -3.16
C ALA A 11 -1.20 6.42 -4.40
N ASN A 12 -0.65 7.64 -4.39
CA ASN A 12 -0.72 8.54 -5.54
C ASN A 12 0.52 8.48 -6.46
N GLY A 13 1.44 7.54 -6.22
CA GLY A 13 2.64 7.32 -7.03
C GLY A 13 3.76 8.36 -6.85
N THR A 14 3.65 9.27 -5.88
CA THR A 14 4.71 10.25 -5.58
C THR A 14 5.93 9.62 -4.92
N VAL A 15 5.73 8.52 -4.18
CA VAL A 15 6.79 7.73 -3.54
C VAL A 15 6.69 6.30 -4.04
N ASP A 16 7.82 5.72 -4.45
CA ASP A 16 7.86 4.32 -4.84
C ASP A 16 7.72 3.39 -3.61
N ALA A 17 6.87 2.37 -3.72
CA ALA A 17 6.60 1.44 -2.63
C ALA A 17 7.84 0.64 -2.23
N LYS A 18 8.70 0.28 -3.19
CA LYS A 18 9.92 -0.49 -2.93
C LYS A 18 10.98 0.38 -2.25
N GLU A 19 11.13 1.63 -2.67
CA GLU A 19 11.98 2.61 -2.00
C GLU A 19 11.52 2.85 -0.55
N PHE A 20 10.21 3.01 -0.34
CA PHE A 20 9.64 3.19 0.99
C PHE A 20 9.95 2.01 1.92
N VAL A 21 9.84 0.77 1.44
CA VAL A 21 10.18 -0.44 2.21
C VAL A 21 11.64 -0.40 2.66
N SER A 22 12.56 -0.05 1.75
CA SER A 22 14.01 -0.01 2.03
C SER A 22 14.47 1.16 2.90
N SER A 23 13.60 2.12 3.22
CA SER A 23 13.98 3.31 4.00
C SER A 23 13.97 3.03 5.51
N ASP A 24 15.03 3.40 6.22
CA ASP A 24 15.08 3.19 7.67
C ASP A 24 14.13 4.13 8.42
N LEU A 25 13.18 3.56 9.16
CA LEU A 25 12.34 4.29 10.10
C LEU A 25 13.08 4.43 11.43
N LYS A 26 13.42 5.67 11.79
CA LYS A 26 14.15 6.00 13.04
C LYS A 26 13.31 5.83 14.31
N ASP A 27 12.01 5.62 14.16
CA ASP A 27 11.08 5.52 15.27
C ASP A 27 11.06 4.08 15.80
N THR A 28 11.73 3.87 16.94
CA THR A 28 11.99 2.54 17.51
C THR A 28 10.76 1.91 18.13
N GLN A 29 9.76 2.72 18.53
CA GLN A 29 8.56 2.25 19.21
C GLN A 29 7.68 1.36 18.30
N TYR A 30 7.76 1.55 17.00
CA TYR A 30 6.88 0.89 16.02
C TYR A 30 7.66 0.18 14.91
N HIS A 31 8.97 0.04 15.07
CA HIS A 31 9.87 -0.44 14.02
C HIS A 31 9.41 -1.77 13.43
N VAL A 32 9.11 -2.78 14.26
CA VAL A 32 8.65 -4.10 13.80
C VAL A 32 7.31 -4.01 13.05
N ALA A 33 6.32 -3.33 13.62
CA ALA A 33 4.99 -3.20 13.01
C ALA A 33 5.03 -2.42 11.68
N PHE A 34 5.90 -1.41 11.56
CA PHE A 34 6.07 -0.67 10.31
C PHE A 34 6.82 -1.45 9.24
N GLU A 35 7.83 -2.23 9.61
CA GLU A 35 8.52 -3.11 8.66
C GLU A 35 7.59 -4.17 8.08
N ASP A 36 6.70 -4.75 8.88
CA ASP A 36 5.71 -5.70 8.39
C ASP A 36 4.66 -5.02 7.49
N LEU A 37 4.15 -3.86 7.90
CA LEU A 37 3.20 -3.08 7.09
C LEU A 37 3.78 -2.68 5.73
N LYS A 38 5.05 -2.28 5.67
CA LYS A 38 5.75 -1.97 4.41
C LYS A 38 5.75 -3.16 3.46
N LYS A 39 6.04 -4.37 3.96
CA LYS A 39 6.05 -5.60 3.14
C LYS A 39 4.66 -5.93 2.61
N GLU A 40 3.62 -5.77 3.43
CA GLU A 40 2.23 -5.97 3.01
C GLU A 40 1.83 -4.98 1.90
N ILE A 41 2.19 -3.70 2.03
CA ILE A 41 1.94 -2.68 1.01
C ILE A 41 2.63 -3.02 -0.31
N LEU A 42 3.87 -3.50 -0.27
CA LEU A 42 4.62 -3.91 -1.45
C LEU A 42 3.96 -5.11 -2.14
N ALA A 43 3.55 -6.13 -1.37
CA ALA A 43 2.85 -7.29 -1.89
C ALA A 43 1.53 -6.89 -2.57
N GLY A 44 0.72 -6.06 -1.90
CA GLY A 44 -0.53 -5.55 -2.47
C GLY A 44 -0.32 -4.74 -3.75
N HIS A 45 0.71 -3.88 -3.82
CA HIS A 45 1.04 -3.15 -5.06
C HIS A 45 1.41 -4.08 -6.21
N GLN A 46 2.14 -5.16 -5.94
CA GLN A 46 2.49 -6.15 -6.96
C GLN A 46 1.25 -6.90 -7.47
N GLU A 47 0.33 -7.26 -6.57
CA GLU A 47 -0.93 -7.90 -6.94
C GLU A 47 -1.81 -6.98 -7.80
N ILE A 48 -1.89 -5.69 -7.42
CA ILE A 48 -2.57 -4.65 -8.22
C ILE A 48 -1.94 -4.55 -9.62
N ALA A 49 -0.62 -4.40 -9.69
CA ALA A 49 0.09 -4.27 -10.97
C ALA A 49 -0.03 -5.52 -11.85
N GLN A 50 -0.19 -6.71 -11.25
CA GLN A 50 -0.40 -7.97 -11.95
C GLN A 50 -1.87 -8.21 -12.32
N GLY A 51 -2.80 -7.31 -11.98
CA GLY A 51 -4.23 -7.47 -12.24
C GLY A 51 -4.86 -8.63 -11.46
N LYS A 52 -4.26 -9.02 -10.33
CA LYS A 52 -4.77 -10.10 -9.45
C LYS A 52 -5.86 -9.63 -8.51
N VAL A 53 -6.17 -8.34 -8.51
CA VAL A 53 -7.23 -7.73 -7.72
C VAL A 53 -8.31 -7.19 -8.64
N THR A 54 -9.56 -7.32 -8.23
CA THR A 54 -10.71 -6.72 -8.90
C THR A 54 -11.11 -5.46 -8.15
N SER A 55 -11.40 -4.37 -8.86
CA SER A 55 -11.86 -3.16 -8.19
C SER A 55 -13.25 -3.40 -7.57
N LEU A 56 -13.51 -2.78 -6.42
CA LEU A 56 -14.83 -2.90 -5.79
C LEU A 56 -15.95 -2.38 -6.70
N ALA A 57 -15.67 -1.36 -7.51
CA ALA A 57 -16.63 -0.83 -8.49
C ALA A 57 -16.96 -1.88 -9.57
N ASP A 58 -15.94 -2.59 -10.08
CA ASP A 58 -16.16 -3.65 -11.07
C ASP A 58 -16.98 -4.80 -10.49
N VAL A 59 -16.70 -5.20 -9.24
CA VAL A 59 -17.52 -6.20 -8.52
C VAL A 59 -18.95 -5.70 -8.36
N ARG A 60 -19.16 -4.46 -7.89
CA ARG A 60 -20.52 -3.93 -7.71
C ARG A 60 -21.31 -3.89 -9.02
N LYS A 61 -20.66 -3.52 -10.12
CA LYS A 61 -21.25 -3.54 -11.45
C LYS A 61 -21.59 -4.96 -11.92
N GLU A 62 -20.71 -5.94 -11.69
CA GLU A 62 -20.96 -7.35 -12.06
C GLU A 62 -22.19 -7.95 -11.37
N PHE A 63 -22.45 -7.51 -10.13
CA PHE A 63 -23.57 -7.99 -9.32
C PHE A 63 -24.79 -7.06 -9.29
N ASP A 64 -24.83 -6.02 -10.15
CA ASP A 64 -25.91 -5.01 -10.18
C ASP A 64 -26.19 -4.37 -8.79
N LEU A 65 -25.12 -4.08 -8.03
CA LEU A 65 -25.13 -3.49 -6.69
C LEU A 65 -24.86 -1.97 -6.69
N ASP A 66 -24.98 -1.33 -7.85
CA ASP A 66 -24.72 0.10 -8.05
C ASP A 66 -25.96 0.98 -7.87
#